data_AF-A0A9P0N4R8-F1
#
_entry.id   AF-A0A9P0N4R8-F1
#
_cell.length_a   1.000
_cell.length_b   1.000
_cell.length_c   1.000
_cell.angle_alpha   90.00
_cell.angle_beta   90.00
_cell.angle_gamma   90.00
#
_symmetry.space_group_name_H-M   'P 1'
#
loop_
_entity.id
_entity.type
_entity.pdbx_description
1 polymer ?
#
loop_
_entity_poly.entity_id
_entity_poly.type
_entity_poly.pdbx_seq_one_letter_code
_entity_poly.pdbx_strand_id
1 'polypeptide(L)'
;MGHDTPLILPFFYWFPFDPFQRVYYEVILAAQTWHGLITIWFMLCGDLLFCIFLSHITTQFDLLAVRIRRLVYVPVDKQLVHTYPLGEYCQGYAQKNKGIIDTYNDKDWEDKHQRDLSDIIERHRALVRLSGDVEEMFSFALLVNFFNSSIIICFCGFCCVIVEKWNEMVYKSFMTTALSQTWLLCWYGQRLLESSQGLSDALYESGWYKASQKIKSSVLIMLHR
;
A
#
# COMPACT_ATOMS: atom_id res chain seq x y z
N MET A 1 50.24 16.96 16.81
CA MET A 1 49.05 17.56 16.16
C MET A 1 47.84 17.25 17.02
N GLY A 2 47.74 17.92 18.17
CA GLY A 2 46.58 17.83 19.07
C GLY A 2 45.78 19.09 18.88
N HIS A 3 44.73 19.03 18.06
CA HIS A 3 43.67 20.02 18.17
C HIS A 3 42.80 19.51 19.32
N ASP A 4 42.71 20.29 20.41
CA ASP A 4 41.73 20.06 21.47
C ASP A 4 40.34 20.28 20.85
N THR A 5 39.82 19.24 20.20
CA THR A 5 38.46 19.25 19.67
C THR A 5 37.51 19.33 20.86
N PRO A 6 36.62 20.33 20.92
CA PRO A 6 35.64 20.41 22.00
C PRO A 6 34.82 19.11 22.00
N LEU A 7 34.87 18.39 23.11
CA LEU A 7 34.07 17.19 23.34
C LEU A 7 32.60 17.65 23.42
N ILE A 8 31.81 17.35 22.40
CA ILE A 8 30.41 17.78 22.30
C ILE A 8 29.56 16.52 22.14
N LEU A 9 28.61 16.35 23.06
CA LEU A 9 27.66 15.25 22.97
C LEU A 9 26.62 15.54 21.86
N PRO A 10 26.27 14.54 21.02
CA PRO A 10 25.30 14.74 19.93
C PRO A 10 23.87 15.08 20.39
N PHE A 11 23.54 14.78 21.65
CA PHE A 11 22.23 14.95 22.27
C PHE A 11 22.48 15.38 23.71
N PHE A 12 21.72 16.36 24.17
CA PHE A 12 21.90 16.92 25.50
C PHE A 12 21.13 16.05 26.52
N TYR A 13 21.86 15.20 27.26
CA TYR A 13 21.32 14.39 28.35
C TYR A 13 21.93 14.83 29.68
N TRP A 14 21.12 14.81 30.75
CA TRP A 14 21.61 15.05 32.10
C TRP A 14 22.17 13.74 32.67
N PHE A 15 23.44 13.76 33.07
CA PHE A 15 24.12 12.63 33.69
C PHE A 15 24.53 12.98 35.13
N PRO A 16 24.45 12.02 36.09
CA PRO A 16 24.87 12.24 37.47
C PRO A 16 26.41 12.21 37.67
N PHE A 17 27.18 12.02 36.59
CA PHE A 17 28.64 11.97 36.56
C PHE A 17 29.18 12.86 35.43
N ASP A 18 30.46 13.25 35.50
CA ASP A 18 31.08 14.15 34.51
C ASP A 18 31.31 13.43 33.16
N PRO A 19 30.54 13.77 32.10
CA PRO A 19 30.56 13.04 30.84
C PRO A 19 31.74 13.43 29.94
N PHE A 20 32.51 14.47 30.29
CA PHE A 20 33.64 14.96 29.49
C PHE A 20 34.98 14.28 29.83
N GLN A 21 34.99 13.34 30.79
CA GLN A 21 36.16 12.53 31.06
C GLN A 21 36.37 11.49 29.94
N ARG A 22 37.61 11.39 29.41
CA ARG A 22 37.93 10.72 28.13
C ARG A 22 37.33 9.31 27.93
N VAL A 23 37.38 8.45 28.95
CA VAL A 23 36.85 7.08 28.89
C VAL A 23 35.31 7.06 28.92
N TYR A 24 34.72 7.88 29.80
CA TYR A 24 33.26 7.98 29.91
C TYR A 24 32.66 8.59 28.64
N TYR A 25 33.31 9.60 28.07
CA TYR A 25 32.89 10.22 26.82
C TYR A 25 32.82 9.23 25.66
N GLU A 26 33.85 8.41 25.45
CA GLU A 26 33.86 7.40 24.36
C GLU A 26 32.74 6.36 24.53
N VAL A 27 32.48 5.91 25.76
CA VAL A 27 31.41 4.95 26.07
C VAL A 27 30.03 5.59 25.86
N ILE A 28 29.81 6.81 26.33
CA ILE A 28 28.53 7.53 26.17
C ILE A 28 28.28 7.80 24.68
N LEU A 29 29.29 8.24 23.94
CA LEU A 29 29.17 8.47 22.50
C LEU A 29 28.81 7.18 21.76
N ALA A 30 29.46 6.05 22.09
CA ALA A 30 29.14 4.75 21.50
C ALA A 30 27.73 4.28 21.85
N ALA A 31 27.30 4.42 23.11
CA ALA A 31 25.95 4.07 23.54
C ALA A 31 24.87 4.94 22.88
N GLN A 32 25.14 6.25 22.76
CA GLN A 32 24.21 7.20 22.18
C GLN A 32 24.07 7.05 20.66
N THR A 33 25.18 6.79 19.97
CA THR A 33 25.15 6.47 18.53
C THR A 33 24.45 5.14 18.28
N TRP A 34 24.68 4.12 19.12
CA TRP A 34 23.95 2.85 19.06
C TRP A 34 22.45 3.03 19.26
N HIS A 35 22.04 3.78 20.29
CA HIS A 35 20.63 4.08 20.53
C HIS A 35 20.01 4.86 19.36
N GLY A 36 20.72 5.85 18.81
CA GLY A 36 20.30 6.59 17.62
C GLY A 36 20.06 5.66 16.42
N LEU A 37 21.00 4.76 16.13
CA LEU A 37 20.86 3.77 15.05
C LEU A 37 19.67 2.84 15.27
N ILE A 38 19.47 2.35 16.51
CA ILE A 38 18.32 1.52 16.88
C ILE A 38 17.01 2.27 16.61
N THR A 39 16.89 3.52 17.07
CA THR A 39 15.66 4.31 16.88
C THR A 39 15.34 4.53 15.40
N ILE A 40 16.36 4.81 14.58
CA ILE A 40 16.20 4.95 13.13
C ILE A 40 15.74 3.62 12.51
N TRP A 41 16.34 2.50 12.91
CA TRP A 41 15.96 1.18 12.43
C TRP A 41 14.52 0.81 12.78
N PHE A 42 14.09 1.03 14.03
CA PHE A 42 12.71 0.76 14.43
C PHE A 42 11.71 1.62 13.68
N MET A 43 12.02 2.91 13.47
CA MET A 43 11.17 3.82 12.70
C MET A 43 11.04 3.36 11.24
N LEU A 44 12.18 3.07 10.60
CA LEU A 44 12.20 2.55 9.22
C LEU A 44 11.47 1.21 9.11
N CYS A 45 11.61 0.33 10.10
CA CYS A 45 10.90 -0.94 10.12
C CYS A 45 9.38 -0.74 10.19
N GLY A 46 8.90 0.21 10.99
CA GLY A 46 7.48 0.58 11.07
C GLY A 46 6.93 1.07 9.72
N ASP A 47 7.62 2.03 9.11
CA ASP A 47 7.22 2.59 7.80
C ASP A 47 7.24 1.51 6.70
N LEU A 48 8.29 0.67 6.67
CA LEU A 48 8.40 -0.43 5.70
C LEU A 48 7.29 -1.46 5.89
N LEU A 49 7.01 -1.83 7.13
CA LEU A 49 5.95 -2.79 7.46
C LEU A 49 4.58 -2.27 7.01
N PHE A 50 4.29 -0.97 7.22
CA PHE A 50 3.08 -0.34 6.70
C PHE A 50 3.01 -0.39 5.16
N CYS A 51 4.11 -0.01 4.48
CA CYS A 51 4.18 -0.07 3.02
C CYS A 51 4.00 -1.50 2.49
N ILE A 52 4.56 -2.50 3.17
CA ILE A 52 4.41 -3.91 2.81
C ILE A 52 2.96 -4.35 2.93
N PHE A 53 2.26 -4.01 4.02
CA PHE A 53 0.85 -4.36 4.18
C PHE A 53 -0.01 -3.74 3.08
N LEU A 54 0.12 -2.43 2.84
CA LEU A 54 -0.63 -1.76 1.77
C LEU A 54 -0.31 -2.35 0.41
N SER A 55 0.97 -2.53 0.08
CA SER A 55 1.39 -3.10 -1.20
C SER A 55 0.87 -4.52 -1.38
N HIS A 56 0.86 -5.33 -0.34
CA HIS A 56 0.32 -6.69 -0.38
C HIS A 56 -1.19 -6.67 -0.63
N ILE A 57 -1.94 -5.85 0.11
CA ILE A 57 -3.39 -5.73 -0.06
C ILE A 57 -3.73 -5.26 -1.48
N THR A 58 -3.09 -4.18 -1.96
CA THR A 58 -3.25 -3.66 -3.33
C THR A 58 -2.96 -4.75 -4.37
N THR A 59 -1.89 -5.53 -4.20
CA THR A 59 -1.56 -6.62 -5.12
C THR A 59 -2.64 -7.71 -5.13
N GLN A 60 -3.24 -8.03 -3.98
CA GLN A 60 -4.32 -9.00 -3.90
C GLN A 60 -5.60 -8.49 -4.56
N PHE A 61 -5.92 -7.20 -4.44
CA PHE A 61 -7.03 -6.57 -5.16
C PHE A 61 -6.81 -6.61 -6.68
N ASP A 62 -5.62 -6.21 -7.15
CA ASP A 62 -5.25 -6.27 -8.57
C ASP A 62 -5.35 -7.70 -9.12
N LEU A 63 -4.84 -8.68 -8.37
CA LEU A 63 -4.89 -10.09 -8.75
C LEU A 63 -6.33 -10.60 -8.84
N LEU A 64 -7.19 -10.18 -7.90
CA LEU A 64 -8.61 -10.52 -7.93
C LEU A 64 -9.31 -9.88 -9.14
N ALA A 65 -9.01 -8.62 -9.46
CA ALA A 65 -9.54 -7.92 -10.63
C ALA A 65 -9.14 -8.62 -11.94
N VAL A 66 -7.86 -9.03 -12.07
CA VAL A 66 -7.38 -9.80 -13.22
C VAL A 66 -8.06 -11.16 -13.31
N ARG A 67 -8.28 -11.84 -12.18
CA ARG A 67 -9.01 -13.12 -12.16
C ARG A 67 -10.44 -12.95 -12.62
N ILE A 68 -11.17 -11.94 -12.15
CA ILE A 68 -12.54 -11.64 -12.58
C ILE A 68 -12.59 -11.42 -14.10
N ARG A 69 -11.68 -10.59 -14.64
CA ARG A 69 -11.58 -10.35 -16.09
C ARG A 69 -11.31 -11.62 -16.90
N ARG A 70 -10.57 -12.58 -16.35
CA ARG A 70 -10.27 -13.86 -17.02
C ARG A 70 -11.33 -14.94 -16.81
N LEU A 71 -12.11 -14.84 -15.73
CA LEU A 71 -13.07 -15.89 -15.35
C LEU A 71 -14.27 -15.89 -16.27
N VAL A 72 -14.76 -14.71 -16.65
CA VAL A 72 -16.03 -14.61 -17.37
C VAL A 72 -15.77 -14.59 -18.87
N TYR A 73 -15.88 -15.78 -19.47
CA TYR A 73 -16.17 -15.90 -20.89
C TYR A 73 -17.59 -15.37 -21.11
N VAL A 74 -17.68 -14.13 -21.60
CA VAL A 74 -18.95 -13.60 -22.11
C VAL A 74 -19.06 -14.10 -23.55
N PRO A 75 -19.94 -15.07 -23.88
CA PRO A 75 -20.21 -15.36 -25.29
C PRO A 75 -20.65 -14.05 -25.96
N VAL A 76 -20.17 -13.81 -27.18
CA VAL A 76 -20.51 -12.61 -27.96
C VAL A 76 -22.00 -12.69 -28.28
N ASP A 77 -22.82 -12.16 -27.38
CA ASP A 77 -24.26 -12.01 -27.61
C ASP A 77 -24.49 -10.80 -28.53
N LYS A 78 -25.69 -10.71 -29.12
CA LYS A 78 -26.10 -9.56 -29.95
C LYS A 78 -26.02 -8.18 -29.26
N GLN A 79 -25.81 -8.13 -27.94
CA GLN A 79 -25.63 -6.90 -27.17
C GLN A 79 -24.16 -6.41 -27.07
N LEU A 80 -23.17 -7.27 -27.33
CA LEU A 80 -21.76 -6.89 -27.26
C LEU A 80 -21.25 -6.53 -28.66
N VAL A 81 -20.94 -5.25 -28.88
CA VAL A 81 -20.38 -4.79 -30.17
C VAL A 81 -18.97 -5.38 -30.33
N HIS A 82 -18.67 -5.95 -31.50
CA HIS A 82 -17.41 -6.64 -31.80
C HIS A 82 -16.15 -5.77 -31.65
N THR A 83 -16.33 -4.44 -31.65
CA THR A 83 -15.30 -3.40 -31.49
C THR A 83 -14.91 -3.15 -30.02
N TYR A 84 -15.61 -3.74 -29.04
CA TYR A 84 -15.33 -3.53 -27.62
C TYR A 84 -14.11 -4.36 -27.17
N PRO A 85 -13.20 -3.81 -26.34
CA PRO A 85 -11.97 -4.51 -25.93
C PRO A 85 -12.22 -5.86 -25.22
N LEU A 86 -13.36 -6.03 -24.54
CA LEU A 86 -13.79 -7.33 -23.99
C LEU A 86 -14.02 -8.41 -25.08
N GLY A 87 -14.51 -8.03 -26.25
CA GLY A 87 -14.78 -8.96 -27.36
C GLY A 87 -13.50 -9.57 -27.91
N GLU A 88 -12.43 -8.78 -28.01
CA GLU A 88 -11.11 -9.21 -28.49
C GLU A 88 -10.46 -10.22 -27.53
N TYR A 89 -10.59 -10.02 -26.21
CA TYR A 89 -10.07 -10.95 -25.20
C TYR A 89 -10.81 -12.29 -25.20
N CYS A 90 -12.13 -12.26 -25.38
CA CYS A 90 -12.97 -13.47 -25.50
C CYS A 90 -12.58 -14.34 -26.69
N GLN A 91 -12.26 -13.73 -27.84
CA GLN A 91 -11.91 -14.46 -29.06
C GLN A 91 -10.57 -15.19 -28.91
N GLY A 92 -9.55 -14.54 -28.32
CA GLY A 92 -8.24 -15.16 -28.07
C GLY A 92 -8.28 -16.32 -27.06
N TYR A 93 -9.11 -16.20 -26.02
CA TYR A 93 -9.30 -17.27 -25.03
C TYR A 93 -10.09 -18.47 -25.60
N ALA A 94 -11.16 -18.21 -26.36
CA ALA A 94 -11.97 -19.24 -27.01
C ALA A 94 -11.15 -20.07 -28.00
N GLN A 95 -10.27 -19.41 -28.76
CA GLN A 95 -9.43 -20.07 -29.76
C GLN A 95 -8.35 -20.96 -29.12
N LYS A 96 -7.81 -20.54 -27.96
CA LYS A 96 -6.78 -21.29 -27.21
C LYS A 96 -7.34 -22.48 -26.44
N ASN A 97 -8.56 -22.36 -25.92
CA ASN A 97 -9.20 -23.39 -25.08
C ASN A 97 -10.33 -24.17 -25.77
N LYS A 98 -10.43 -24.07 -27.10
CA LYS A 98 -11.49 -24.65 -27.93
C LYS A 98 -11.76 -26.12 -27.64
N GLY A 99 -10.71 -26.94 -27.49
CA GLY A 99 -10.84 -28.37 -27.16
C GLY A 99 -11.41 -28.67 -25.77
N ILE A 100 -11.24 -27.78 -24.79
CA ILE A 100 -11.81 -27.92 -23.44
C ILE A 100 -13.27 -27.47 -23.42
N ILE A 101 -13.58 -26.41 -24.18
CA ILE A 101 -14.93 -25.85 -24.33
C ILE A 101 -15.84 -26.86 -25.03
N ASP A 102 -15.37 -27.53 -26.09
CA ASP A 102 -16.14 -28.53 -26.85
C ASP A 102 -16.41 -29.84 -26.06
N THR A 103 -15.69 -30.10 -24.95
CA THR A 103 -15.83 -31.34 -24.16
C THR A 103 -16.81 -31.19 -22.98
N TYR A 104 -17.13 -29.96 -22.57
CA TYR A 104 -18.01 -29.69 -21.44
C TYR A 104 -19.47 -29.55 -21.88
N ASN A 105 -20.40 -30.10 -21.10
CA ASN A 105 -21.83 -29.84 -21.26
C ASN A 105 -22.14 -28.42 -20.72
N ASP A 106 -23.12 -27.71 -21.30
CA ASP A 106 -23.46 -26.33 -20.90
C ASP A 106 -23.71 -26.19 -19.39
N LYS A 107 -24.31 -27.21 -18.77
CA LYS A 107 -24.53 -27.29 -17.32
C LYS A 107 -23.24 -27.32 -16.49
N ASP A 108 -22.26 -28.10 -16.91
CA ASP A 108 -20.99 -28.23 -16.17
C ASP A 108 -20.18 -26.92 -16.24
N TRP A 109 -20.33 -26.18 -17.35
CA TRP A 109 -19.74 -24.86 -17.54
C TRP A 109 -20.37 -23.84 -16.60
N GLU A 110 -21.70 -23.84 -16.50
CA GLU A 110 -22.45 -22.95 -15.61
C GLU A 110 -22.13 -23.22 -14.13
N ASP A 111 -22.10 -24.49 -13.70
CA ASP A 111 -21.76 -24.87 -12.33
C ASP A 111 -20.32 -24.53 -11.95
N LYS A 112 -19.39 -24.59 -12.91
CA LYS A 112 -18.01 -24.14 -12.70
C LYS A 112 -17.94 -22.62 -12.53
N HIS A 113 -18.63 -21.85 -13.38
CA HIS A 113 -18.67 -20.39 -13.29
C HIS A 113 -19.27 -19.92 -11.98
N GLN A 114 -20.33 -20.58 -11.52
CA GLN A 114 -20.96 -20.25 -10.24
C GLN A 114 -20.03 -20.50 -9.04
N ARG A 115 -19.28 -21.62 -9.05
CA ARG A 115 -18.28 -21.91 -8.02
C ARG A 115 -17.16 -20.88 -8.01
N ASP A 116 -16.60 -20.59 -9.17
CA ASP A 116 -15.48 -19.65 -9.28
C ASP A 116 -15.90 -18.22 -8.90
N LEU A 117 -17.12 -17.79 -9.25
CA LEU A 117 -17.69 -16.51 -8.79
C LEU A 117 -17.90 -16.47 -7.27
N SER A 118 -18.37 -17.57 -6.68
CA SER A 118 -18.52 -17.69 -5.22
C SER A 118 -17.18 -17.53 -4.50
N ASP A 119 -16.12 -18.19 -5.00
CA ASP A 119 -14.77 -18.10 -4.45
C ASP A 119 -14.20 -16.68 -4.52
N ILE A 120 -14.50 -15.95 -5.61
CA ILE A 120 -14.09 -14.54 -5.79
C ILE A 120 -14.79 -13.65 -4.76
N ILE A 121 -16.10 -13.84 -4.55
CA ILE A 121 -16.89 -13.07 -3.58
C ILE A 121 -16.33 -13.29 -2.17
N GLU A 122 -16.03 -14.54 -1.80
CA GLU A 122 -15.46 -14.86 -0.50
C GLU A 122 -14.09 -14.21 -0.30
N ARG A 123 -13.21 -14.27 -1.31
CA ARG A 123 -11.90 -13.60 -1.29
C ARG A 123 -12.00 -12.09 -1.19
N HIS A 124 -12.88 -11.46 -1.96
CA HIS A 124 -13.11 -10.02 -1.86
C HIS A 124 -13.55 -9.63 -0.46
N ARG A 125 -14.51 -10.35 0.13
CA ARG A 125 -14.98 -10.09 1.49
C ARG A 125 -13.86 -10.22 2.53
N ALA A 126 -12.99 -11.21 2.36
CA ALA A 126 -11.82 -11.38 3.22
C ALA A 126 -10.81 -10.22 3.05
N LEU A 127 -10.57 -9.75 1.83
CA LEU A 127 -9.68 -8.61 1.56
C LEU A 127 -10.22 -7.29 2.11
N VAL A 128 -11.53 -7.02 1.97
CA VAL A 128 -12.16 -5.83 2.54
C VAL A 128 -12.05 -5.85 4.06
N ARG A 129 -12.25 -7.01 4.71
CA ARG A 129 -12.05 -7.13 6.15
C ARG A 129 -10.59 -6.87 6.54
N LEU A 130 -9.65 -7.51 5.85
CA LEU A 130 -8.22 -7.32 6.11
C LEU A 130 -7.78 -5.85 5.93
N SER A 131 -8.30 -5.17 4.90
CA SER A 131 -8.04 -3.76 4.66
C SER A 131 -8.56 -2.90 5.81
N GLY A 132 -9.77 -3.18 6.31
CA GLY A 132 -10.34 -2.48 7.47
C GLY A 132 -9.53 -2.72 8.75
N ASP A 133 -9.10 -3.96 9.01
CA ASP A 133 -8.29 -4.29 10.19
C ASP A 133 -6.92 -3.55 10.14
N VAL A 134 -6.30 -3.48 8.96
CA VAL A 134 -5.05 -2.74 8.72
C VAL A 134 -5.27 -1.23 8.88
N GLU A 135 -6.36 -0.70 8.32
CA GLU A 135 -6.72 0.71 8.48
C GLU A 135 -6.90 1.09 9.96
N GLU A 136 -7.64 0.30 10.74
CA GLU A 136 -7.86 0.55 12.17
C GLU A 136 -6.53 0.52 12.95
N MET A 137 -5.68 -0.48 12.67
CA MET A 137 -4.39 -0.65 13.35
C MET A 137 -3.43 0.53 13.07
N PHE A 138 -3.42 1.07 11.85
CA PHE A 138 -2.50 2.14 11.46
C PHE A 138 -3.08 3.54 11.51
N SER A 139 -4.39 3.71 11.62
CA SER A 139 -5.07 5.02 11.59
C SER A 139 -4.47 6.00 12.62
N PHE A 140 -4.32 5.56 13.86
CA PHE A 140 -3.71 6.39 14.91
C PHE A 140 -2.23 6.69 14.62
N ALA A 141 -1.46 5.69 14.17
CA ALA A 141 -0.05 5.87 13.83
C ALA A 141 0.14 6.86 12.67
N LEU A 142 -0.70 6.78 11.64
CA LEU A 142 -0.72 7.72 10.52
C LEU A 142 -1.05 9.14 10.98
N LEU A 143 -2.06 9.30 11.83
CA LEU A 143 -2.43 10.60 12.38
C LEU A 143 -1.26 11.26 13.12
N VAL A 144 -0.58 10.50 13.99
CA VAL A 144 0.61 10.96 14.70
C VAL A 144 1.73 11.31 13.72
N ASN A 145 1.95 10.49 12.68
CA ASN A 145 2.96 10.75 11.67
C ASN A 145 2.69 12.03 10.87
N PHE A 146 1.45 12.27 10.42
CA PHE A 146 1.07 13.50 9.72
C PHE A 146 1.24 14.74 10.61
N PHE A 147 0.83 14.65 11.87
CA PHE A 147 0.97 15.75 12.82
C PHE A 147 2.45 16.07 13.08
N ASN A 148 3.27 15.04 13.31
CA ASN A 148 4.71 15.18 13.52
C ASN A 148 5.40 15.77 12.27
N SER A 149 5.09 15.26 11.07
CA SER A 149 5.61 15.79 9.81
C SER A 149 5.22 17.25 9.61
N SER A 150 3.99 17.65 9.94
CA SER A 150 3.56 19.05 9.87
C SER A 150 4.41 19.95 10.78
N ILE A 151 4.64 19.53 12.03
CA ILE A 151 5.48 20.28 12.98
C ILE A 151 6.91 20.42 12.45
N ILE A 152 7.51 19.31 11.99
CA ILE A 152 8.87 19.30 11.43
C ILE A 152 8.97 20.23 10.23
N ILE A 153 8.03 20.15 9.29
CA ILE A 153 8.01 21.00 8.10
C ILE A 153 7.89 22.48 8.48
N CYS A 154 7.03 22.84 9.44
CA CYS A 154 6.90 24.22 9.92
C CYS A 154 8.19 24.75 10.55
N PHE A 155 8.80 23.98 11.46
CA PHE A 155 10.05 24.39 12.12
C PHE A 155 11.23 24.43 11.14
N CYS A 156 11.42 23.40 10.31
CA CYS A 156 12.47 23.39 9.31
C CYS A 156 12.29 24.50 8.27
N GLY A 157 11.07 24.78 7.84
CA GLY A 157 10.75 25.88 6.93
C GLY A 157 11.12 27.24 7.52
N PHE A 158 10.81 27.47 8.80
CA PHE A 158 11.22 28.68 9.51
C PHE A 158 12.74 28.80 9.64
N CYS A 159 13.43 27.72 10.05
CA CYS A 159 14.89 27.69 10.15
C CYS A 159 15.59 27.90 8.80
N CYS A 160 15.02 27.41 7.70
CA CYS A 160 15.56 27.63 6.35
C CYS A 160 15.57 29.11 5.95
N VAL A 161 14.64 29.92 6.48
CA VAL A 161 14.58 31.37 6.18
C VAL A 161 15.60 32.17 7.00
N ILE A 162 15.94 31.70 8.20
CA ILE A 162 16.75 32.47 9.16
C ILE A 162 18.25 32.12 9.13
N VAL A 163 18.62 30.89 8.79
CA VAL A 163 19.99 30.39 8.99
C VAL A 163 20.87 30.56 7.75
N GLU A 164 22.10 31.07 7.92
CA GLU A 164 23.05 31.29 6.83
C GLU A 164 23.86 30.03 6.41
N LYS A 165 23.87 29.79 5.09
CA LYS A 165 24.74 28.97 4.19
C LYS A 165 25.21 27.57 4.62
N TRP A 166 25.73 27.33 5.83
CA TRP A 166 26.33 26.03 6.19
C TRP A 166 25.33 25.05 6.82
N ASN A 167 24.41 25.53 7.67
CA ASN A 167 23.40 24.69 8.31
C ASN A 167 22.10 24.61 7.49
N GLU A 168 21.99 25.43 6.44
CA GLU A 168 20.85 25.49 5.52
C GLU A 168 20.59 24.15 4.81
N MET A 169 21.67 23.46 4.39
CA MET A 169 21.57 22.17 3.70
C MET A 169 20.96 21.08 4.60
N VAL A 170 21.27 21.09 5.89
CA VAL A 170 20.75 20.12 6.86
C VAL A 170 19.23 20.29 7.00
N TYR A 171 18.75 21.51 7.29
CA TYR A 171 17.31 21.76 7.42
C TYR A 171 16.53 21.48 6.14
N LYS A 172 17.09 21.82 4.97
CA LYS A 172 16.48 21.49 3.67
C LYS A 172 16.39 19.99 3.44
N SER A 173 17.42 19.23 3.81
CA SER A 173 17.41 17.77 3.69
C SER A 173 16.38 17.10 4.61
N PHE A 174 16.25 17.58 5.85
CA PHE A 174 15.21 17.11 6.79
C PHE A 174 13.80 17.40 6.28
N MET A 175 13.56 18.63 5.80
CA MET A 175 12.27 19.00 5.22
C MET A 175 11.91 18.13 4.00
N THR A 176 12.87 17.93 3.10
CA THR A 176 12.68 17.07 1.92
C THR A 176 12.38 15.63 2.32
N THR A 177 13.07 15.12 3.34
CA THR A 177 12.85 13.76 3.85
C THR A 177 11.43 13.62 4.41
N ALA A 178 10.99 14.53 5.28
CA ALA A 178 9.63 14.51 5.85
C ALA A 178 8.53 14.61 4.78
N LEU A 179 8.73 15.46 3.77
CA LEU A 179 7.83 15.56 2.62
C LEU A 179 7.79 14.26 1.81
N SER A 180 8.95 13.66 1.53
CA SER A 180 9.04 12.41 0.77
C SER A 180 8.37 11.24 1.49
N GLN A 181 8.54 11.13 2.82
CA GLN A 181 7.90 10.12 3.64
C GLN A 181 6.38 10.25 3.60
N THR A 182 5.87 11.47 3.78
CA THR A 182 4.43 11.75 3.72
C THR A 182 3.86 11.47 2.34
N TRP A 183 4.57 11.88 1.28
CA TRP A 183 4.18 11.62 -0.10
C TRP A 183 4.10 10.13 -0.41
N LEU A 184 5.09 9.33 0.04
CA LEU A 184 5.09 7.87 -0.14
C LEU A 184 3.86 7.22 0.51
N LEU A 185 3.53 7.59 1.76
CA LEU A 185 2.36 7.05 2.45
C LEU A 185 1.06 7.37 1.71
N CYS A 186 0.89 8.62 1.27
CA CYS A 186 -0.25 9.04 0.46
C CYS A 186 -0.32 8.29 -0.87
N TRP A 187 0.82 8.08 -1.53
CA TRP A 187 0.89 7.34 -2.79
C TRP A 187 0.42 5.89 -2.65
N TYR A 188 0.87 5.19 -1.61
CA TYR A 188 0.42 3.81 -1.36
C TYR A 188 -1.06 3.75 -0.99
N GLY A 189 -1.57 4.71 -0.21
CA GLY A 189 -3.00 4.83 0.08
C GLY A 189 -3.83 5.06 -1.19
N GLN A 190 -3.39 5.96 -2.06
CA GLN A 190 -4.03 6.23 -3.35
C GLN A 190 -4.03 5.00 -4.26
N ARG A 191 -2.90 4.29 -4.36
CA ARG A 191 -2.80 3.04 -5.14
C ARG A 191 -3.75 1.96 -4.63
N LEU A 192 -3.92 1.84 -3.31
CA LEU A 192 -4.89 0.92 -2.72
C LEU A 192 -6.33 1.31 -3.13
N LEU A 193 -6.67 2.60 -3.07
CA LEU A 193 -7.99 3.10 -3.47
C LEU A 193 -8.28 2.82 -4.95
N GLU A 194 -7.33 3.13 -5.84
CA GLU A 194 -7.44 2.87 -7.28
C GLU A 194 -7.61 1.38 -7.58
N SER A 195 -6.85 0.51 -6.90
CA SER A 195 -6.94 -0.94 -7.08
C SER A 195 -8.30 -1.49 -6.61
N SER A 196 -8.81 -0.99 -5.48
CA SER A 196 -10.13 -1.34 -4.98
C SER A 196 -11.24 -0.91 -5.95
N GLN A 197 -11.15 0.29 -6.53
CA GLN A 197 -12.12 0.77 -7.53
C GLN A 197 -12.03 -0.03 -8.84
N GLY A 198 -10.81 -0.33 -9.29
CA GLY A 198 -10.58 -1.13 -10.49
C GLY A 198 -11.12 -2.56 -10.37
N LEU A 199 -11.24 -3.10 -9.16
CA LEU A 199 -11.95 -4.35 -8.91
C LEU A 199 -13.44 -4.24 -9.21
N SER A 200 -14.09 -3.16 -8.74
CA SER A 200 -15.51 -2.89 -8.99
C SER A 200 -15.79 -2.70 -10.49
N ASP A 201 -14.89 -2.01 -11.20
CA ASP A 201 -14.97 -1.87 -12.66
C ASP A 201 -14.85 -3.23 -13.37
N ALA A 202 -13.86 -4.04 -12.98
CA ALA A 202 -13.68 -5.39 -13.52
C ALA A 202 -14.89 -6.29 -13.25
N LEU A 203 -15.54 -6.14 -12.08
CA LEU A 203 -16.75 -6.88 -11.72
C LEU A 203 -17.98 -6.39 -12.50
N TYR A 204 -18.08 -5.08 -12.78
CA TYR A 204 -19.12 -4.54 -13.63
C TYR A 204 -19.03 -5.08 -15.07
N GLU A 205 -17.79 -5.18 -15.58
CA GLU A 205 -17.48 -5.78 -16.88
C GLU A 205 -17.71 -7.30 -16.94
N SER A 206 -17.76 -8.00 -15.79
CA SER A 206 -17.72 -9.46 -15.71
C SER A 206 -19.07 -10.17 -15.99
N GLY A 207 -19.92 -9.62 -16.86
CA GLY A 207 -21.13 -10.33 -17.33
C GLY A 207 -22.10 -10.84 -16.25
N TRP A 208 -22.04 -10.29 -15.03
CA TRP A 208 -22.72 -10.80 -13.83
C TRP A 208 -24.25 -10.93 -13.96
N TYR A 209 -24.84 -10.19 -14.91
CA TYR A 209 -26.27 -10.25 -15.24
C TYR A 209 -26.74 -11.61 -15.77
N LYS A 210 -25.83 -12.47 -16.24
CA LYS A 210 -26.15 -13.85 -16.64
C LYS A 210 -26.07 -14.86 -15.49
N ALA A 211 -25.47 -14.50 -14.36
CA ALA A 211 -25.28 -15.42 -13.24
C ALA A 211 -26.58 -15.67 -12.44
N SER A 212 -26.52 -16.66 -11.54
CA SER A 212 -27.63 -17.02 -10.66
C SER A 212 -28.03 -15.87 -9.72
N GLN A 213 -29.28 -15.88 -9.26
CA GLN A 213 -29.84 -14.78 -8.45
C GLN A 213 -29.07 -14.52 -7.15
N LYS A 214 -28.52 -15.57 -6.52
CA LYS A 214 -27.70 -15.44 -5.31
C LYS A 214 -26.42 -14.65 -5.58
N ILE A 215 -25.75 -14.95 -6.70
CA ILE A 215 -24.52 -14.27 -7.12
C ILE A 215 -24.82 -12.82 -7.50
N LYS A 216 -25.92 -12.56 -8.21
CA LYS A 216 -26.36 -11.20 -8.55
C LYS A 216 -26.51 -10.32 -7.31
N SER A 217 -27.18 -10.82 -6.26
CA SER A 217 -27.31 -10.07 -5.01
C SER A 217 -25.97 -9.81 -4.33
N SER A 218 -25.07 -10.80 -4.28
CA SER A 218 -23.73 -10.62 -3.70
C SER A 218 -22.84 -9.66 -4.48
N VAL A 219 -22.86 -9.73 -5.81
CA VAL A 219 -22.13 -8.84 -6.71
C VAL A 219 -22.64 -7.40 -6.61
N LEU A 220 -23.96 -7.22 -6.53
CA LEU A 220 -24.56 -5.89 -6.36
C LEU A 220 -24.12 -5.24 -5.04
N ILE A 221 -24.02 -6.03 -3.96
CA ILE A 221 -23.50 -5.57 -2.67
C ILE A 221 -22.01 -5.20 -2.78
N MET A 222 -21.22 -5.98 -3.50
CA MET A 222 -19.79 -5.69 -3.74
C MET A 222 -19.58 -4.44 -4.59
N LEU A 223 -20.42 -4.19 -5.60
CA LEU A 223 -20.31 -3.02 -6.47
C LEU A 223 -20.63 -1.71 -5.71
N HIS A 224 -21.50 -1.77 -4.70
CA HIS A 224 -21.90 -0.61 -3.92
C HIS A 224 -20.94 -0.30 -2.76
N ARG A 225 -19.98 -1.18 -2.46
CA ARG A 225 -19.12 -1.08 -1.26
C ARG A 225 -17.68 -0.81 -1.63
#